data_AF-A0A1G2FB71-F1
#
_entry.id   AF-A0A1G2FB71-F1
#
_cell.length_a   1.000
_cell.length_b   1.000
_cell.length_c   1.000
_cell.angle_alpha   90.00
_cell.angle_beta   90.00
_cell.angle_gamma   90.00
#
_symmetry.space_group_name_H-M   'P 1'
#
loop_
_entity.id
_entity.type
_entity.pdbx_description
1 polymer ?
#
loop_
_entity_poly.entity_id
_entity_poly.type
_entity_poly.pdbx_seq_one_letter_code
_entity_poly.pdbx_strand_id
1 'polypeptide(L)'
;MIRHKFAIITPILLFGFLFSINFVFAGSATLSWNPNAEADLNGYRIYYGTSPRTGNNPKTCVLCGYLTKVDVGKTTTYTISNLTNGQTYYFSVSAYDTSNNESVFSSEVNKLISLSADLNVPPDGHVNSVDFGILLSYWGATNKPRADLNVPQDGIVNSVDFGILMSQWTG
;
A
#
# COMPACT_ATOMS: atom_id res chain seq x y z
N MET A 1 -45.44 -46.30 -33.83
CA MET A 1 -45.70 -45.36 -32.71
C MET A 1 -44.40 -44.60 -32.44
N ILE A 2 -44.16 -43.51 -33.17
CA ILE A 2 -42.92 -42.73 -33.10
C ILE A 2 -43.13 -41.60 -32.08
N ARG A 3 -42.40 -41.62 -30.97
CA ARG A 3 -42.44 -40.55 -29.96
C ARG A 3 -41.36 -39.51 -30.27
N HIS A 4 -41.77 -38.36 -30.79
CA HIS A 4 -40.90 -37.19 -30.89
C HIS A 4 -40.66 -36.62 -29.49
N LYS A 5 -39.40 -36.62 -29.03
CA LYS A 5 -38.99 -35.91 -27.82
C LYS A 5 -38.70 -34.46 -28.21
N PHE A 6 -39.56 -33.53 -27.77
CA PHE A 6 -39.29 -32.11 -27.83
C PHE A 6 -38.25 -31.76 -26.75
N ALA A 7 -37.14 -31.14 -27.14
CA ALA A 7 -36.18 -30.55 -26.21
C ALA A 7 -36.41 -29.03 -26.18
N ILE A 8 -36.76 -28.50 -25.01
CA ILE A 8 -36.85 -27.05 -24.77
C ILE A 8 -35.43 -26.59 -24.42
N ILE A 9 -34.84 -25.75 -25.26
CA ILE A 9 -33.57 -25.07 -24.95
C ILE A 9 -33.94 -23.80 -24.18
N THR A 10 -33.72 -23.79 -22.86
CA THR A 10 -33.79 -22.58 -22.04
C THR A 10 -32.52 -21.77 -22.27
N PRO A 11 -32.59 -20.48 -22.67
CA PRO A 11 -31.41 -19.65 -22.76
C PRO A 11 -30.93 -19.30 -21.34
N ILE A 12 -29.69 -19.66 -21.02
CA ILE A 12 -29.00 -19.20 -19.82
C ILE A 12 -28.74 -17.70 -20.02
N LEU A 13 -29.52 -16.86 -19.32
CA LEU A 13 -29.21 -15.45 -19.11
C LEU A 13 -27.92 -15.40 -18.28
N LEU A 14 -26.78 -15.22 -18.95
CA LEU A 14 -25.50 -14.93 -18.32
C LEU A 14 -25.55 -13.47 -17.83
N PHE A 15 -26.17 -13.25 -16.67
CA PHE A 15 -26.13 -11.94 -16.01
C PHE A 15 -24.70 -11.73 -15.54
N GLY A 16 -24.02 -10.76 -16.17
CA GLY A 16 -22.62 -10.45 -15.93
C GLY A 16 -22.36 -10.26 -14.44
N PHE A 17 -21.51 -11.12 -13.90
CA PHE A 17 -20.87 -10.88 -12.61
C PHE A 17 -19.94 -9.68 -12.83
N LEU A 18 -20.40 -8.48 -12.47
CA LEU A 18 -19.52 -7.32 -12.33
C LEU A 18 -18.52 -7.67 -11.24
N PHE A 19 -17.39 -8.22 -11.65
CA PHE A 19 -16.22 -8.33 -10.79
C PHE A 19 -15.73 -6.90 -10.61
N SER A 20 -16.21 -6.23 -9.57
CA SER A 20 -15.62 -4.97 -9.12
C SER A 20 -14.19 -5.29 -8.72
N ILE A 21 -13.26 -5.09 -9.65
CA ILE A 21 -11.85 -4.99 -9.35
C ILE A 21 -11.69 -3.75 -8.48
N ASN A 22 -11.75 -3.94 -7.17
CA ASN A 22 -11.31 -2.92 -6.23
C ASN A 22 -9.81 -2.77 -6.47
N PHE A 23 -9.41 -1.82 -7.30
CA PHE A 23 -8.04 -1.36 -7.34
C PHE A 23 -7.77 -0.66 -6.02
N VAL A 24 -7.25 -1.41 -5.04
CA VAL A 24 -6.70 -0.81 -3.84
C VAL A 24 -5.34 -0.23 -4.24
N PHE A 25 -5.31 1.08 -4.49
CA PHE A 25 -4.04 1.80 -4.56
C PHE A 25 -3.44 1.83 -3.17
N ALA A 26 -2.51 0.92 -2.92
CA ALA A 26 -1.84 0.82 -1.64
C ALA A 26 -0.40 1.28 -1.78
N GLY A 27 -0.01 2.24 -0.96
CA GLY A 27 1.33 2.80 -0.96
C GLY A 27 2.34 1.89 -0.31
N SER A 28 3.58 2.36 -0.27
CA SER A 28 4.69 1.61 0.30
C SER A 28 5.66 2.47 1.10
N ALA A 29 6.34 1.82 2.04
CA ALA A 29 7.42 2.40 2.84
C ALA A 29 8.65 1.50 2.73
N THR A 30 9.75 2.04 2.24
CA THR A 30 11.06 1.37 2.29
C THR A 30 11.80 1.82 3.53
N LEU A 31 12.14 0.87 4.38
CA LEU A 31 12.98 1.07 5.55
C LEU A 31 14.41 0.63 5.22
N SER A 32 15.37 1.37 5.76
CA SER A 32 16.78 0.99 5.77
C SER A 32 17.37 1.26 7.16
N TRP A 33 18.27 0.40 7.60
CA TRP A 33 18.93 0.52 8.90
C TRP A 33 20.38 0.05 8.83
N ASN A 34 21.17 0.48 9.82
CA ASN A 34 22.56 0.07 9.93
C ASN A 34 22.65 -1.38 10.42
N PRO A 35 23.55 -2.21 9.84
CA PRO A 35 23.74 -3.57 10.31
C PRO A 35 24.41 -3.62 11.69
N ASN A 36 23.93 -4.56 12.51
CA ASN A 36 24.57 -5.11 13.70
C ASN A 36 25.75 -6.04 13.30
N ALA A 37 26.78 -6.11 14.15
CA ALA A 37 28.05 -6.80 13.89
C ALA A 37 28.30 -8.01 14.83
N GLU A 38 27.34 -8.29 15.71
CA GLU A 38 27.39 -9.38 16.68
C GLU A 38 27.42 -10.74 15.96
N ALA A 39 28.31 -11.63 16.40
CA ALA A 39 28.55 -12.92 15.74
C ALA A 39 27.33 -13.87 15.80
N ASP A 40 26.51 -13.72 16.82
CA ASP A 40 25.28 -14.47 17.06
C ASP A 40 24.03 -13.82 16.45
N LEU A 41 24.16 -12.73 15.68
CA LEU A 41 23.06 -12.10 14.97
C LEU A 41 22.43 -13.09 13.98
N ASN A 42 21.12 -13.33 14.14
CA ASN A 42 20.35 -14.21 13.26
C ASN A 42 19.48 -13.44 12.27
N GLY A 43 18.94 -12.28 12.67
CA GLY A 43 18.21 -11.40 11.76
C GLY A 43 17.55 -10.21 12.43
N TYR A 44 16.62 -9.59 11.70
CA TYR A 44 15.84 -8.44 12.14
C TYR A 44 14.35 -8.67 12.01
N ARG A 45 13.59 -7.94 12.82
CA ARG A 45 12.13 -7.85 12.73
C ARG A 45 11.71 -6.40 12.63
N ILE A 46 10.76 -6.13 11.74
CA ILE A 46 10.14 -4.82 11.59
C ILE A 46 8.78 -4.84 12.26
N TYR A 47 8.51 -3.80 13.03
CA TYR A 47 7.24 -3.58 13.71
C TYR A 47 6.65 -2.27 13.23
N TYR A 48 5.35 -2.28 12.94
CA TYR A 48 4.68 -1.07 12.49
C TYR A 48 3.20 -1.02 12.84
N GLY A 49 2.65 0.19 12.81
CA GLY A 49 1.25 0.47 13.07
C GLY A 49 0.90 1.93 12.77
N THR A 50 -0.33 2.32 13.10
CA THR A 50 -0.88 3.65 12.78
C THR A 50 -0.84 4.62 13.97
N SER A 51 -0.28 4.19 15.10
CA SER A 51 -0.09 4.99 16.31
C SER A 51 1.37 4.93 16.78
N PRO A 52 1.89 6.01 17.39
CA PRO A 52 3.20 5.98 18.03
C PRO A 52 3.28 4.90 19.10
N ARG A 53 4.47 4.32 19.29
CA ARG A 53 4.65 3.28 20.31
C ARG A 53 4.62 3.85 21.73
N THR A 54 4.09 3.07 22.67
CA THR A 54 4.11 3.37 24.12
C THR A 54 5.15 2.58 24.92
N GLY A 55 5.91 1.68 24.28
CA GLY A 55 6.92 0.85 24.93
C GLY A 55 8.14 0.56 24.04
N ASN A 56 9.24 0.14 24.66
CA ASN A 56 10.54 -0.03 23.97
C ASN A 56 11.00 -1.50 23.80
N ASN A 57 10.26 -2.47 24.37
CA ASN A 57 10.64 -3.88 24.32
C ASN A 57 9.64 -4.69 23.49
N PRO A 58 10.07 -5.35 22.39
CA PRO A 58 9.20 -6.17 21.54
C PRO A 58 8.39 -7.23 22.27
N LYS A 59 8.95 -7.84 23.32
CA LYS A 59 8.29 -8.93 24.07
C LYS A 59 7.09 -8.45 24.89
N THR A 60 7.10 -7.18 25.33
CA THR A 60 6.00 -6.60 26.12
C THR A 60 5.07 -5.73 25.28
N CYS A 61 5.46 -5.42 24.04
CA CYS A 61 4.75 -4.51 23.13
C CYS A 61 3.65 -5.23 22.33
N VAL A 62 2.70 -5.90 22.99
CA VAL A 62 1.64 -6.65 22.28
C VAL A 62 0.55 -5.71 21.72
N LEU A 63 0.27 -4.58 22.38
CA LEU A 63 -0.72 -3.57 21.98
C LEU A 63 -0.23 -2.16 22.27
N CYS A 64 1.01 -1.87 21.88
CA CYS A 64 1.66 -0.60 22.22
C CYS A 64 1.57 0.45 21.11
N GLY A 65 0.84 0.20 20.02
CA GLY A 65 0.79 1.06 18.83
C GLY A 65 1.22 0.32 17.57
N TYR A 66 2.04 -0.72 17.69
CA TYR A 66 2.36 -1.64 16.61
C TYR A 66 1.31 -2.76 16.51
N LEU A 67 0.82 -2.97 15.30
CA LEU A 67 -0.21 -3.96 14.97
C LEU A 67 0.35 -5.08 14.10
N THR A 68 1.49 -4.85 13.45
CA THR A 68 2.09 -5.81 12.52
C THR A 68 3.57 -5.99 12.80
N LYS A 69 4.02 -7.24 12.66
CA LYS A 69 5.41 -7.68 12.79
C LYS A 69 5.80 -8.48 11.56
N VAL A 70 6.98 -8.21 11.00
CA VAL A 70 7.53 -8.92 9.85
C VAL A 70 8.96 -9.35 10.18
N ASP A 71 9.29 -10.63 10.02
CA ASP A 71 10.67 -11.11 10.08
C ASP A 71 11.32 -10.94 8.71
N VAL A 72 12.44 -10.24 8.68
CA VAL A 72 13.13 -9.85 7.44
C VAL A 72 14.52 -10.48 7.30
N GLY A 73 14.84 -11.44 8.20
CA GLY A 73 16.13 -12.13 8.21
C GLY A 73 17.31 -11.15 8.32
N LYS A 74 18.42 -11.44 7.62
CA LYS A 74 19.65 -10.63 7.66
C LYS A 74 19.69 -9.45 6.69
N THR A 75 18.54 -9.05 6.15
CA THR A 75 18.47 -7.87 5.30
C THR A 75 18.61 -6.59 6.13
N THR A 76 19.05 -5.50 5.51
CA THR A 76 19.13 -4.17 6.13
C THR A 76 18.26 -3.13 5.41
N THR A 77 17.47 -3.60 4.44
CA THR A 77 16.51 -2.81 3.68
C THR A 77 15.29 -3.67 3.41
N TYR A 78 14.10 -3.11 3.58
CA TYR A 78 12.85 -3.82 3.33
C TYR A 78 11.74 -2.85 2.93
N THR A 79 10.93 -3.25 1.95
CA THR A 79 9.78 -2.48 1.49
C THR A 79 8.50 -3.10 2.01
N ILE A 80 7.77 -2.36 2.82
CA ILE A 80 6.42 -2.68 3.25
C ILE A 80 5.47 -2.14 2.20
N SER A 81 4.78 -3.04 1.49
CA SER A 81 3.71 -2.72 0.54
C SER A 81 2.35 -2.76 1.23
N ASN A 82 1.30 -2.45 0.47
CA ASN A 82 -0.09 -2.57 0.92
C ASN A 82 -0.43 -1.65 2.11
N LEU A 83 0.21 -0.49 2.20
CA LEU A 83 -0.10 0.52 3.20
C LEU A 83 -1.23 1.44 2.71
N THR A 84 -2.10 1.86 3.62
CA THR A 84 -3.18 2.78 3.28
C THR A 84 -2.62 4.16 2.93
N ASN A 85 -2.99 4.71 1.77
CA ASN A 85 -2.61 6.08 1.40
C ASN A 85 -3.30 7.10 2.31
N GLY A 86 -2.66 8.24 2.53
CA GLY A 86 -3.12 9.28 3.46
C GLY A 86 -2.96 8.93 4.93
N GLN A 87 -2.47 7.72 5.26
CA GLN A 87 -2.25 7.28 6.62
C GLN A 87 -0.78 7.44 7.02
N THR A 88 -0.54 8.00 8.21
CA THR A 88 0.77 7.97 8.85
C THR A 88 0.98 6.62 9.51
N TYR A 89 2.09 5.97 9.18
CA TYR A 89 2.57 4.76 9.82
C TYR A 89 3.82 5.04 10.65
N TYR A 90 3.96 4.32 11.75
CA TYR A 90 5.10 4.34 12.65
C TYR A 90 5.81 3.00 12.56
N PHE A 91 7.14 3.02 12.58
CA PHE A 91 7.96 1.85 12.36
C PHE A 91 9.13 1.78 13.33
N SER A 92 9.50 0.57 13.70
CA SER A 92 10.73 0.25 14.43
C SER A 92 11.32 -1.07 13.95
N VAL A 93 12.62 -1.23 14.16
CA VAL A 93 13.36 -2.46 13.90
C VAL A 93 13.93 -3.00 15.20
N SER A 94 13.98 -4.31 15.34
CA SER A 94 14.74 -5.00 16.38
C SER A 94 15.65 -6.06 15.75
N ALA A 95 16.76 -6.37 16.42
CA ALA A 95 17.63 -7.48 16.07
C ALA A 95 17.32 -8.69 16.95
N TYR A 96 17.50 -9.91 16.42
CA TYR A 96 17.42 -11.13 17.21
C TYR A 96 18.61 -12.06 16.96
N ASP A 97 19.02 -12.75 18.02
CA ASP A 97 20.14 -13.69 18.00
C ASP A 97 19.71 -15.12 17.58
N THR A 98 20.68 -16.02 17.46
CA THR A 98 20.45 -17.45 17.13
C THR A 98 19.64 -18.21 18.20
N SER A 99 19.59 -17.70 19.42
CA SER A 99 18.76 -18.22 20.52
C SER A 99 17.39 -17.53 20.59
N ASN A 100 17.07 -16.69 19.59
CA ASN A 100 15.84 -15.92 19.48
C ASN A 100 15.63 -14.89 20.61
N ASN A 101 16.70 -14.45 21.27
CA ASN A 101 16.65 -13.26 22.12
C ASN A 101 16.59 -12.03 21.22
N GLU A 102 15.68 -11.13 21.56
CA GLU A 102 15.40 -9.95 20.76
C GLU A 102 15.83 -8.69 21.52
N SER A 103 16.46 -7.77 20.81
CA SER A 103 16.87 -6.48 21.34
C SER A 103 15.67 -5.61 21.70
N VAL A 104 15.93 -4.49 22.37
CA VAL A 104 14.98 -3.37 22.37
C VAL A 104 14.81 -2.84 20.94
N PHE A 105 13.72 -2.12 20.70
CA PHE A 105 13.50 -1.47 19.41
C PHE A 105 14.54 -0.38 19.13
N SER A 106 14.75 -0.11 17.84
CA SER A 106 15.41 1.10 17.34
C SER A 106 14.69 2.38 17.76
N SER A 107 15.23 3.54 17.39
CA SER A 107 14.44 4.76 17.32
C SER A 107 13.21 4.55 16.44
N GLU A 108 12.06 5.05 16.87
CA GLU A 108 10.86 5.04 16.05
C GLU A 108 10.97 6.08 14.94
N VAL A 109 10.53 5.70 13.75
CA VAL A 109 10.37 6.60 12.61
C VAL A 109 8.92 6.57 12.15
N ASN A 110 8.46 7.63 11.50
CA ASN A 110 7.13 7.68 10.91
C ASN A 110 7.18 8.11 9.45
N LYS A 111 6.16 7.71 8.70
CA LYS A 111 5.98 8.09 7.29
C LYS A 111 4.51 8.26 6.99
N LEU A 112 4.15 9.43 6.46
CA LEU A 112 2.88 9.62 5.76
C LEU A 112 2.97 8.93 4.40
N ILE A 113 2.03 8.02 4.13
CA ILE A 113 1.95 7.37 2.83
C ILE A 113 1.24 8.32 1.87
N SER A 114 1.99 8.88 0.93
CA SER A 114 1.49 9.89 -0.01
C SER A 114 0.31 9.37 -0.84
N LEU A 115 -0.63 10.26 -1.11
CA LEU A 115 -1.70 10.04 -2.08
C LEU A 115 -1.07 10.22 -3.47
N SER A 116 -1.08 9.18 -4.30
CA SER A 116 -0.52 9.25 -5.66
C SER A 116 -1.26 10.26 -6.54
N ALA A 117 -2.52 10.55 -6.21
CA ALA A 117 -3.35 11.52 -6.91
C ALA A 117 -3.23 12.96 -6.38
N ASP A 118 -2.37 13.23 -5.39
CA ASP A 118 -2.01 14.60 -5.01
C ASP A 118 -1.00 15.10 -6.05
N LEU A 119 -1.50 15.87 -7.01
CA LEU A 119 -0.78 16.35 -8.19
C LEU A 119 -0.15 17.73 -7.97
N ASN A 120 -0.35 18.31 -6.78
CA ASN A 120 0.22 19.58 -6.39
C ASN A 120 1.75 19.52 -6.34
N VAL A 121 2.39 20.68 -6.57
CA VAL A 121 3.86 20.80 -6.50
C VAL A 121 4.19 22.01 -5.62
N PRO A 122 4.59 21.80 -4.35
CA PRO A 122 4.71 20.53 -3.65
C PRO A 122 3.34 19.88 -3.32
N PRO A 123 3.29 18.55 -3.06
CA PRO A 123 2.10 17.86 -2.54
C PRO A 123 1.63 18.46 -1.22
N ASP A 124 0.33 18.63 -1.04
CA ASP A 124 -0.28 19.23 0.15
C ASP A 124 -0.94 18.20 1.09
N GLY A 125 -0.94 16.93 0.71
CA GLY A 125 -1.55 15.83 1.45
C GLY A 125 -3.05 15.69 1.20
N HIS A 126 -3.60 16.44 0.25
CA HIS A 126 -5.01 16.43 -0.11
C HIS A 126 -5.18 16.07 -1.58
N VAL A 127 -6.31 15.42 -1.89
CA VAL A 127 -6.75 15.17 -3.26
C VAL A 127 -8.12 15.81 -3.40
N ASN A 128 -8.16 16.93 -4.12
CA ASN A 128 -9.33 17.80 -4.18
C ASN A 128 -9.54 18.40 -5.58
N SER A 129 -10.36 19.44 -5.65
CA SER A 129 -10.70 20.13 -6.90
C SER A 129 -9.49 20.67 -7.68
N VAL A 130 -8.39 21.01 -6.99
CA VAL A 130 -7.15 21.46 -7.62
C VAL A 130 -6.50 20.31 -8.38
N ASP A 131 -6.36 19.15 -7.75
CA ASP A 131 -5.82 17.94 -8.38
C ASP A 131 -6.67 17.51 -9.57
N PHE A 132 -7.99 17.59 -9.43
CA PHE A 132 -8.89 17.29 -10.53
C PHE A 132 -8.69 18.25 -11.71
N GLY A 133 -8.54 19.55 -11.44
CA GLY A 133 -8.19 20.53 -12.46
C GLY A 133 -6.86 20.23 -13.15
N ILE A 134 -5.85 19.81 -12.39
CA ILE A 134 -4.55 19.39 -12.93
C ILE A 134 -4.72 18.16 -13.81
N LEU A 135 -5.47 17.14 -13.36
CA LEU A 135 -5.72 15.93 -14.15
C LEU A 135 -6.42 16.26 -15.47
N LEU A 136 -7.46 17.10 -15.44
CA LEU A 136 -8.15 17.54 -16.64
C LEU A 136 -7.25 18.35 -17.59
N SER A 137 -6.27 19.11 -17.07
CA SER A 137 -5.31 19.83 -17.91
C SER A 137 -4.42 18.92 -18.75
N TYR A 138 -4.27 17.65 -18.35
CA TYR A 138 -3.53 16.62 -19.08
C TYR A 138 -4.42 15.63 -19.81
N TRP A 139 -5.75 15.82 -19.85
CA TRP A 139 -6.66 14.84 -20.41
C TRP A 139 -6.31 14.48 -21.86
N GLY A 140 -6.14 13.18 -22.14
CA GLY A 140 -5.74 12.67 -23.45
C GLY A 140 -4.26 12.90 -23.82
N ALA A 141 -3.43 13.42 -22.90
CA ALA A 141 -1.99 13.51 -23.12
C ALA A 141 -1.36 12.11 -23.13
N THR A 142 -0.37 11.88 -24.00
CA THR A 142 0.19 10.55 -24.32
C THR A 142 1.68 10.37 -23.95
N ASN A 143 2.25 11.30 -23.19
CA ASN A 143 3.70 11.37 -22.88
C ASN A 143 4.01 11.13 -21.38
N LYS A 144 3.27 10.22 -20.72
CA LYS A 144 3.45 9.91 -19.27
C LYS A 144 3.46 11.18 -18.39
N PRO A 145 2.45 12.06 -18.52
CA PRO A 145 2.37 13.24 -17.66
C PRO A 145 2.21 12.82 -16.19
N ARG A 146 2.45 13.74 -15.25
CA ARG A 146 2.23 13.50 -13.81
C ARG A 146 0.82 13.00 -13.46
N ALA A 147 -0.17 13.26 -14.32
CA ALA A 147 -1.56 12.84 -14.16
C ALA A 147 -1.86 11.43 -14.71
N ASP A 148 -0.86 10.72 -15.26
CA ASP A 148 -0.92 9.28 -15.54
C ASP A 148 -0.61 8.53 -14.23
N LEU A 149 -1.69 8.12 -13.56
CA LEU A 149 -1.72 7.62 -12.20
C LEU A 149 -1.73 6.09 -12.13
N ASN A 150 -2.04 5.40 -13.22
CA ASN A 150 -2.04 3.93 -13.22
C ASN A 150 -0.62 3.35 -13.05
N VAL A 151 -0.56 2.17 -12.44
CA VAL A 151 0.68 1.43 -12.22
C VAL A 151 0.56 0.05 -12.86
N PRO A 152 1.37 -0.29 -13.88
CA PRO A 152 2.30 0.59 -14.58
C PRO A 152 1.59 1.70 -15.38
N GLN A 153 2.31 2.81 -15.58
CA GLN A 153 1.87 3.95 -16.40
C GLN A 153 1.79 3.55 -17.87
N ASP A 154 0.65 3.85 -18.51
CA ASP A 154 0.39 3.53 -19.93
C ASP A 154 0.67 4.72 -20.86
N GLY A 155 0.98 5.88 -20.27
CA GLY A 155 1.26 7.12 -20.96
C GLY A 155 0.05 8.01 -21.18
N ILE A 156 -1.17 7.56 -20.88
CA ILE A 156 -2.41 8.18 -21.34
C ILE A 156 -3.28 8.61 -20.17
N VAL A 157 -3.55 9.91 -20.03
CA VAL A 157 -4.52 10.39 -19.03
C VAL A 157 -5.95 10.19 -19.51
N ASN A 158 -6.70 9.35 -18.82
CA ASN A 158 -8.04 8.96 -19.19
C ASN A 158 -8.94 8.67 -17.96
N SER A 159 -10.06 7.99 -18.19
CA SER A 159 -11.04 7.65 -17.14
C SER A 159 -10.47 6.78 -16.02
N VAL A 160 -9.42 6.00 -16.29
CA VAL A 160 -8.73 5.20 -15.26
C VAL A 160 -8.06 6.14 -14.26
N ASP A 161 -7.29 7.12 -14.72
CA ASP A 161 -6.63 8.10 -13.84
C ASP A 161 -7.62 8.92 -13.05
N PHE A 162 -8.72 9.32 -13.69
CA PHE A 162 -9.81 9.99 -12.98
C PHE A 162 -10.39 9.10 -11.87
N GLY A 163 -10.62 7.80 -12.15
CA GLY A 163 -11.06 6.85 -11.14
C GLY A 163 -10.09 6.74 -9.95
N ILE A 164 -8.78 6.75 -10.22
CA ILE A 164 -7.74 6.72 -9.19
C ILE A 164 -7.77 8.00 -8.36
N LEU A 165 -7.90 9.16 -9.01
CA LEU A 165 -8.04 10.44 -8.33
C LEU A 165 -9.25 10.44 -7.41
N MET A 166 -10.41 10.01 -7.91
CA MET A 166 -11.63 9.92 -7.11
C MET A 166 -11.53 8.91 -5.95
N SER A 167 -10.74 7.85 -6.11
CA SER A 167 -10.51 6.86 -5.03
C SER A 167 -9.73 7.41 -3.85
N GLN A 168 -9.01 8.51 -4.04
CA GLN A 168 -8.16 9.15 -3.03
C GLN A 168 -8.71 10.49 -2.55
N TRP A 169 -9.92 10.88 -2.98
CA TRP A 169 -10.53 12.17 -2.71
C TRP A 169 -10.62 12.48 -1.21
N THR A 170 -10.15 13.67 -0.80
CA THR A 170 -10.13 14.10 0.60
C THR A 170 -11.08 15.25 0.94
N GLY A 171 -11.70 15.90 -0.06
CA GLY A 171 -12.59 17.05 0.14
C GLY A 171 -12.19 18.25 -0.68
#